data_AF-A0A0D0CU99-F1
#
_entry.id   AF-A0A0D0CU99-F1
#
_cell.length_a   1.000
_cell.length_b   1.000
_cell.length_c   1.000
_cell.angle_alpha   90.00
_cell.angle_beta   90.00
_cell.angle_gamma   90.00
#
_symmetry.space_group_name_H-M   'P 1'
#
loop_
_entity.id
_entity.type
_entity.pdbx_description
1 polymer ?
#
loop_
_entity_poly.entity_id
_entity_poly.type
_entity_poly.pdbx_seq_one_letter_code
_entity_poly.pdbx_strand_id
1 'polypeptide(L)'
;MTQAKIRLELAKDEAKELQDGNNVSLHAEISPSIRISSAFDLEDQQRRIASDISSLGSNATDQQRGKLQQCVNILQCKLEQWSTIQLLYMPLVACQRAAQAESAEETKELHPQNFKLWLPFQLPQLSGPVF
;
A
#
# COMPACT_ATOMS: atom_id res chain seq x y z
N MET A 1 -12.69 -13.30 -9.42
CA MET A 1 -11.25 -13.09 -9.64
C MET A 1 -10.54 -13.25 -8.29
N THR A 2 -9.47 -14.03 -8.19
CA THR A 2 -8.69 -14.20 -6.94
C THR A 2 -7.42 -13.34 -6.98
N GLN A 3 -6.86 -12.97 -5.83
CA GLN A 3 -5.58 -12.24 -5.75
C GLN A 3 -4.45 -12.96 -6.50
N ALA A 4 -4.39 -14.29 -6.41
CA ALA A 4 -3.43 -15.10 -7.16
C ALA A 4 -3.59 -14.95 -8.69
N LYS A 5 -4.83 -14.88 -9.17
CA LYS A 5 -5.11 -14.66 -10.60
C LYS A 5 -4.67 -13.26 -11.03
N ILE A 6 -4.93 -12.22 -10.23
CA ILE A 6 -4.48 -10.85 -10.53
C ILE A 6 -2.95 -10.77 -10.61
N ARG A 7 -2.23 -11.40 -9.66
CA ARG A 7 -0.76 -11.45 -9.66
C ARG A 7 -0.20 -12.15 -10.88
N LEU A 8 -0.82 -13.26 -11.28
CA LEU A 8 -0.42 -14.00 -12.47
C LEU A 8 -0.55 -13.14 -13.73
N GLU A 9 -1.67 -12.42 -13.89
CA GLU A 9 -1.86 -11.57 -15.06
C GLU A 9 -0.87 -10.39 -15.05
N LEU A 10 -0.67 -9.71 -13.92
CA LEU A 10 0.34 -8.64 -13.79
C LEU A 10 1.76 -9.11 -14.16
N ALA A 11 2.13 -10.33 -13.79
CA ALA A 11 3.44 -10.91 -14.11
C ALA A 11 3.57 -11.28 -15.60
N LYS A 12 2.48 -11.74 -16.23
CA LYS A 12 2.47 -12.02 -17.68
C LYS A 12 2.57 -10.74 -18.50
N ASP A 13 1.80 -9.73 -18.12
CA ASP A 13 1.83 -8.43 -18.79
C ASP A 13 3.23 -7.81 -18.68
N GLU A 14 3.83 -7.84 -17.50
CA GLU A 14 5.21 -7.39 -17.30
C GLU A 14 6.23 -8.17 -18.14
N ALA A 15 6.11 -9.50 -18.22
CA ALA A 15 6.99 -10.32 -19.04
C ALA A 15 6.89 -9.97 -20.52
N LYS A 16 5.69 -9.64 -21.01
CA LYS A 16 5.47 -9.18 -22.37
C LYS A 16 6.11 -7.82 -22.62
N GLU A 17 5.87 -6.83 -21.75
CA GLU A 17 6.47 -5.49 -21.87
C GLU A 17 8.01 -5.54 -21.80
N LEU A 18 8.59 -6.47 -21.05
CA LEU A 18 10.03 -6.73 -21.04
C LEU A 18 10.54 -7.29 -22.38
N GLN A 19 9.82 -8.24 -22.97
CA GLN A 19 10.18 -8.80 -24.28
C GLN A 19 10.10 -7.76 -25.38
N ASP A 20 9.09 -6.90 -25.32
CA ASP A 20 8.86 -5.82 -26.28
C ASP A 20 9.82 -4.63 -26.06
N GLY A 21 10.64 -4.65 -25.00
CA GLY A 21 11.60 -3.59 -24.67
C GLY A 21 10.94 -2.30 -24.16
N ASN A 22 9.66 -2.36 -23.79
CA ASN A 22 8.85 -1.21 -23.40
C ASN A 22 8.80 -1.01 -21.87
N ASN A 23 9.41 -1.91 -21.09
CA ASN A 23 9.45 -1.80 -19.63
C ASN A 23 10.40 -0.67 -19.19
N VAL A 24 9.81 0.49 -18.86
CA VAL A 24 10.51 1.61 -18.22
C VAL A 24 10.18 1.59 -16.73
N SER A 25 10.93 0.78 -15.96
CA SER A 25 10.87 0.82 -14.50
C SER A 25 11.48 2.13 -14.01
N LEU A 26 10.74 2.87 -13.17
CA LEU A 26 11.20 4.14 -12.58
C LEU A 26 12.06 3.91 -11.32
N HIS A 27 12.13 2.66 -10.85
CA HIS A 27 12.99 2.24 -9.76
C HIS A 27 13.83 1.03 -10.20
N ALA A 28 15.10 0.98 -9.77
CA ALA A 28 16.07 -0.02 -10.24
C ALA A 28 15.61 -1.47 -10.04
N GLU A 29 14.95 -1.76 -8.91
CA GLU A 29 14.57 -3.13 -8.52
C GLU A 29 13.07 -3.36 -8.38
N ILE A 30 12.25 -2.32 -8.55
CA ILE A 30 10.83 -2.37 -8.17
C ILE A 30 9.97 -1.89 -9.32
N SER A 31 9.36 -2.82 -10.02
CA SER A 31 8.47 -2.55 -11.13
C SER A 31 7.05 -2.18 -10.71
N PRO A 32 6.22 -1.62 -11.60
CA PRO A 32 4.80 -1.37 -11.32
C PRO A 32 4.02 -2.61 -10.87
N SER A 33 4.27 -3.79 -11.47
CA SER A 33 3.59 -5.04 -11.11
C SER A 33 3.94 -5.50 -9.68
N ILE A 34 5.22 -5.37 -9.29
CA ILE A 34 5.68 -5.64 -7.91
C ILE A 34 5.06 -4.63 -6.94
N ARG A 35 4.94 -3.35 -7.32
CA ARG A 35 4.29 -2.32 -6.50
C ARG A 35 2.84 -2.63 -6.19
N ILE A 36 2.07 -3.03 -7.19
CA ILE A 36 0.66 -3.40 -7.02
C ILE A 36 0.56 -4.69 -6.19
N SER A 37 1.40 -5.68 -6.48
CA SER A 37 1.39 -6.97 -5.77
C SER A 37 1.69 -6.81 -4.27
N SER A 38 2.69 -5.99 -3.94
CA SER A 38 3.08 -5.70 -2.55
C SER A 38 2.03 -4.88 -1.79
N ALA A 39 1.22 -4.07 -2.48
CA ALA A 39 0.10 -3.37 -1.84
C ALA A 39 -0.91 -4.37 -1.25
N PHE A 40 -1.24 -5.44 -1.99
CA PHE A 40 -2.12 -6.50 -1.46
C PHE A 40 -1.53 -7.23 -0.25
N ASP A 41 -0.21 -7.44 -0.21
CA ASP A 41 0.44 -8.05 0.96
C ASP A 41 0.39 -7.14 2.19
N LEU A 42 0.50 -5.83 1.98
CA LEU A 42 0.36 -4.84 3.05
C LEU A 42 -1.08 -4.78 3.57
N GLU A 43 -2.08 -4.76 2.68
CA GLU A 43 -3.49 -4.82 3.09
C GLU A 43 -3.81 -6.08 3.90
N ASP A 44 -3.24 -7.23 3.52
CA ASP A 44 -3.41 -8.47 4.27
C ASP A 44 -2.77 -8.37 5.66
N GLN A 45 -1.56 -7.80 5.75
CA GLN A 45 -0.91 -7.53 7.04
C GLN A 45 -1.72 -6.54 7.91
N GLN A 46 -2.27 -5.48 7.31
CA GLN A 46 -3.16 -4.53 8.00
C GLN A 46 -4.39 -5.25 8.58
N ARG A 47 -5.06 -6.10 7.79
CA ARG A 47 -6.23 -6.87 8.25
C ARG A 47 -5.89 -7.84 9.39
N ARG A 48 -4.76 -8.54 9.29
CA ARG A 48 -4.29 -9.46 10.34
C ARG A 48 -4.01 -8.69 11.64
N ILE A 49 -3.26 -7.59 11.58
CA ILE A 49 -2.97 -6.76 12.74
C ILE A 49 -4.25 -6.17 13.34
N ALA A 50 -5.20 -5.72 12.53
CA ALA A 50 -6.50 -5.23 13.01
C ALA A 50 -7.31 -6.32 13.74
N SER A 51 -7.29 -7.54 13.21
CA SER A 51 -7.88 -8.72 13.86
C SER A 51 -7.17 -9.05 15.17
N ASP A 52 -5.84 -9.04 15.18
CA ASP A 52 -5.03 -9.34 16.37
C ASP A 52 -5.31 -8.31 17.48
N ILE A 53 -5.32 -7.01 17.15
CA ILE A 53 -5.69 -5.93 18.07
C ILE A 53 -7.08 -6.16 18.67
N SER A 54 -8.05 -6.52 17.83
CA SER A 54 -9.44 -6.75 18.26
C SER A 54 -9.60 -8.01 19.13
N SER A 55 -8.77 -9.03 18.88
CA SER A 55 -8.73 -10.27 19.66
C SER A 55 -7.97 -10.12 20.99
N LEU A 56 -7.12 -9.09 21.10
CA LEU A 56 -6.29 -8.84 22.27
C LEU A 56 -7.14 -8.27 23.40
N GLY A 57 -7.73 -9.16 24.19
CA GLY A 57 -8.54 -8.77 25.36
C GLY A 57 -7.72 -8.09 26.46
N SER A 58 -8.43 -7.52 27.44
CA SER A 58 -7.83 -6.75 28.55
C SER A 58 -6.77 -7.52 29.36
N ASN A 59 -6.83 -8.85 29.37
CA ASN A 59 -5.92 -9.74 30.11
C ASN A 59 -4.70 -10.21 29.30
N ALA A 60 -4.41 -9.59 28.15
CA ALA A 60 -3.24 -9.97 27.36
C ALA A 60 -1.94 -9.73 28.12
N THR A 61 -1.06 -10.73 28.08
CA THR A 61 0.28 -10.68 28.68
C THR A 61 1.15 -9.62 28.01
N ASP A 62 2.11 -9.06 28.76
CA ASP A 62 3.07 -8.10 28.22
C ASP A 62 3.83 -8.67 27.02
N GLN A 63 4.08 -9.98 27.01
CA GLN A 63 4.70 -10.66 25.87
C GLN A 63 3.81 -10.62 24.61
N GLN A 64 2.50 -10.82 24.75
CA GLN A 64 1.56 -10.72 23.62
C GLN A 64 1.44 -9.28 23.12
N ARG A 65 1.38 -8.31 24.04
CA ARG A 65 1.37 -6.88 23.71
C ARG A 65 2.64 -6.44 22.98
N GLY A 66 3.81 -6.88 23.47
CA GLY A 66 5.10 -6.59 22.85
C GLY A 66 5.23 -7.16 21.43
N LYS A 67 4.78 -8.40 21.21
CA LYS A 67 4.76 -9.00 19.87
C LYS A 67 3.87 -8.22 18.90
N LEU A 68 2.66 -7.84 19.34
CA LEU A 68 1.75 -7.07 18.52
C LEU A 68 2.34 -5.69 18.17
N GLN A 69 2.96 -5.01 19.14
CA GLN A 69 3.62 -3.73 18.90
C GLN A 69 4.78 -3.87 17.88
N GLN A 70 5.57 -4.94 17.95
CA GLN A 70 6.61 -5.21 16.96
C GLN A 70 6.01 -5.38 15.56
N CYS A 71 4.90 -6.11 15.41
CA CYS A 71 4.20 -6.26 14.14
C CYS A 71 3.70 -4.91 13.59
N VAL A 72 3.14 -4.05 14.46
CA VAL A 72 2.69 -2.70 14.10
C VAL A 72 3.87 -1.85 13.61
N ASN A 73 4.99 -1.86 14.32
CA ASN A 73 6.18 -1.08 13.94
C ASN A 73 6.76 -1.55 12.58
N ILE A 74 6.84 -2.86 12.37
CA ILE A 74 7.30 -3.43 11.09
C ILE A 74 6.37 -3.01 9.96
N LEU A 75 5.05 -3.06 10.18
CA LEU A 75 4.07 -2.62 9.18
C LEU A 75 4.25 -1.13 8.86
N GLN A 76 4.46 -0.29 9.87
CA GLN A 76 4.70 1.14 9.67
C GLN A 76 5.91 1.39 8.75
N CYS A 77 7.06 0.79 9.05
CA CYS A 77 8.25 0.97 8.21
C CYS A 77 8.02 0.51 6.76
N LYS A 78 7.31 -0.61 6.58
CA LYS A 78 6.96 -1.09 5.23
C LYS A 78 6.02 -0.13 4.50
N LEU A 79 5.03 0.44 5.19
CA LEU A 79 4.11 1.42 4.62
C LEU A 79 4.83 2.70 4.20
N GLU A 80 5.74 3.19 5.03
CA GLU A 80 6.56 4.37 4.72
C GLU A 80 7.41 4.12 3.47
N GLN A 81 8.17 3.02 3.42
CA GLN A 81 8.97 2.66 2.25
C GLN A 81 8.10 2.46 1.00
N TRP A 82 6.97 1.76 1.14
CA TRP A 82 6.03 1.57 0.04
C TRP A 82 5.46 2.91 -0.44
N SER A 83 5.15 3.84 0.47
CA SER A 83 4.56 5.14 0.15
C SER A 83 5.51 6.04 -0.62
N THR A 84 6.81 5.99 -0.33
CA THR A 84 7.85 6.77 -1.02
C THR A 84 8.00 6.34 -2.46
N ILE A 85 8.14 5.03 -2.69
CA ILE A 85 8.32 4.48 -4.05
C ILE A 85 7.02 4.61 -4.86
N GLN A 86 5.87 4.63 -4.19
CA GLN A 86 4.59 4.88 -4.84
C GLN A 86 4.58 6.19 -5.63
N LEU A 87 5.19 7.25 -5.10
CA LEU A 87 5.16 8.57 -5.70
C LEU A 87 5.88 8.63 -7.04
N LEU A 88 6.85 7.73 -7.28
CA LEU A 88 7.51 7.60 -8.59
C LEU A 88 6.51 7.19 -9.67
N TYR A 89 5.60 6.27 -9.35
CA TYR A 89 4.63 5.71 -10.29
C TYR A 89 3.27 6.41 -10.26
N MET A 90 2.92 7.04 -9.14
CA MET A 90 1.61 7.68 -8.91
C MET A 90 1.77 9.01 -8.17
N PRO A 91 2.29 10.06 -8.82
CA PRO A 91 2.56 11.35 -8.17
C PRO A 91 1.30 12.04 -7.63
N LEU A 92 0.13 11.84 -8.27
CA LEU A 92 -1.15 12.42 -7.82
C LEU A 92 -1.56 11.98 -6.40
N VAL A 93 -1.00 10.87 -5.91
CA VAL A 93 -1.23 10.40 -4.53
C VAL A 93 -0.70 11.40 -3.51
N ALA A 94 0.37 12.15 -3.82
CA ALA A 94 0.87 13.19 -2.92
C ALA A 94 -0.17 14.28 -2.69
N CYS A 95 -0.84 14.75 -3.75
CA CYS A 95 -1.91 15.75 -3.65
C CYS A 95 -3.09 15.23 -2.82
N GLN A 96 -3.47 13.97 -3.00
CA GLN A 96 -4.55 13.34 -2.22
C GLN A 96 -4.19 13.25 -0.73
N ARG A 97 -2.95 12.87 -0.41
CA ARG A 97 -2.47 12.83 0.99
C ARG A 97 -2.43 14.21 1.62
N ALA A 98 -1.98 15.23 0.89
CA ALA A 98 -1.98 16.61 1.37
C ALA A 98 -3.40 17.11 1.67
N ALA A 99 -4.34 16.92 0.74
CA ALA A 99 -5.74 17.29 0.94
C ALA A 99 -6.39 16.56 2.12
N GLN A 100 -6.05 15.28 2.35
CA GLN A 100 -6.51 14.54 3.54
C GLN A 100 -5.91 15.07 4.84
N ALA A 101 -4.64 15.50 4.83
CA ALA A 101 -4.01 16.10 6.00
C ALA A 101 -4.62 17.46 6.36
N GLU A 102 -4.96 18.28 5.37
CA GLU A 102 -5.65 19.57 5.56
C GLU A 102 -7.09 19.41 6.07
N SER A 103 -7.77 18.32 5.69
CA SER A 103 -9.15 18.03 6.10
C SER A 103 -9.25 17.26 7.42
N ALA A 104 -8.16 16.66 7.89
CA ALA A 104 -8.10 15.98 9.16
C ALA A 104 -7.84 17.01 10.25
N GLU A 105 -8.88 17.38 11.02
CA GLU A 105 -8.68 18.09 12.27
C GLU A 105 -7.59 17.37 13.09
N GLU A 106 -6.61 18.17 13.50
CA GLU A 106 -5.35 17.80 14.11
C GLU A 106 -5.52 16.67 15.15
N THR A 107 -4.70 15.62 15.06
CA THR A 107 -4.58 14.52 16.05
C THR A 107 -5.48 13.29 15.90
N LYS A 108 -5.54 12.65 14.73
CA LYS A 108 -5.73 11.18 14.71
C LYS A 108 -4.38 10.52 14.53
N GLU A 109 -3.89 9.86 15.58
CA GLU A 109 -2.79 8.90 15.47
C GLU A 109 -3.12 7.94 14.32
N LEU A 110 -2.42 8.09 13.20
CA LEU A 110 -2.64 7.24 12.02
C LEU A 110 -2.07 5.87 12.35
N HIS A 111 -2.93 5.01 12.90
CA HIS A 111 -2.55 3.65 13.16
C HIS A 111 -2.17 2.95 11.84
N PRO A 112 -1.03 2.24 11.77
CA PRO A 112 -0.55 1.60 10.54
C PRO A 112 -1.58 0.69 9.86
N GLN A 113 -2.42 0.00 10.64
CA GLN A 113 -3.51 -0.85 10.12
C GLN A 113 -4.62 -0.09 9.38
N ASN A 114 -4.75 1.23 9.59
CA ASN A 114 -5.76 2.08 8.97
C ASN A 114 -5.18 2.95 7.84
N PHE A 115 -3.88 2.84 7.56
CA PHE A 115 -3.23 3.63 6.52
C PHE A 115 -3.83 3.31 5.14
N LYS A 116 -4.29 4.34 4.43
CA LYS A 116 -4.91 4.18 3.12
C LYS A 116 -3.88 3.93 2.02
N LEU A 117 -3.88 2.72 1.48
CA LEU A 117 -3.10 2.33 0.32
C LEU A 117 -3.85 2.74 -0.96
N TRP A 118 -3.43 3.83 -1.59
CA TRP A 118 -4.02 4.28 -2.84
C TRP A 118 -3.53 3.42 -4.01
N LEU A 119 -4.45 2.79 -4.73
CA LEU A 119 -4.15 2.01 -5.93
C LEU A 119 -4.53 2.78 -7.20
N PRO A 120 -3.91 2.48 -8.36
CA PRO A 120 -4.14 3.22 -9.60
C PRO A 120 -5.62 3.34 -9.99
N PHE A 121 -6.41 2.28 -9.76
CA PHE A 121 -7.83 2.25 -10.10
C PHE A 121 -8.73 3.08 -9.17
N GLN A 122 -8.21 3.50 -8.00
CA GLN A 122 -8.94 4.29 -7.01
C GLN A 122 -8.68 5.79 -7.18
N LEU A 123 -7.74 6.17 -8.04
CA LEU A 123 -7.47 7.56 -8.35
C LEU A 123 -8.54 8.06 -9.32
N PRO A 124 -9.05 9.30 -9.13
CA PRO A 124 -9.88 9.93 -10.14
C PRO A 124 -9.14 9.89 -11.47
N GLN A 125 -9.72 9.25 -12.48
CA GLN A 125 -9.22 9.33 -13.84
C GLN A 125 -9.14 10.81 -14.18
N LEU A 126 -8.00 11.29 -14.68
CA LEU A 126 -7.91 12.61 -15.29
C LEU A 126 -8.84 12.61 -16.51
N SER A 127 -10.12 12.91 -16.29
CA SER A 127 -11.02 13.33 -17.35
C SER A 127 -10.63 14.77 -17.68
N GLY A 128 -9.44 14.94 -18.27
CA GLY A 128 -9.04 16.20 -18.87
C GLY A 128 -9.83 16.38 -20.18
N PRO A 129 -10.31 17.60 -20.48
CA PRO A 129 -10.91 17.88 -21.78
C PRO A 129 -9.87 17.60 -22.88
N VAL A 130 -10.30 16.84 -23.89
CA VAL A 130 -9.63 16.77 -25.18
C VAL A 130 -9.70 18.19 -25.76
N PHE A 131 -8.57 18.89 -25.77
CA PHE A 131 -8.36 20.13 -26.53
C PHE A 131 -7.49 19.82 -27.74
#